data_AF-A0A445EM81-F1
#
_entry.id   AF-A0A445EM81-F1
#
_cell.length_a   1.000
_cell.length_b   1.000
_cell.length_c   1.000
_cell.angle_alpha   90.00
_cell.angle_beta   90.00
_cell.angle_gamma   90.00
#
_symmetry.space_group_name_H-M   'P 1'
#
loop_
_entity.id
_entity.type
_entity.pdbx_description
1 polymer ?
#
loop_
_entity_poly.entity_id
_entity_poly.type
_entity_poly.pdbx_seq_one_letter_code
_entity_poly.pdbx_strand_id
1 'polypeptide(L)'
;MSHWETTTSARAMAIVYEQHYKTVGPFSGTAHITFLLDRTDDRSLRHRLLFLLRALMKDLANVEAYVLVGACVLAVNLLTVVHEASERTAIPLQSNLIAAMAFMEPLKEWMYIDKGAQIGPVEKRCY
;
A
#
# COMPACT_ATOMS: atom_id res chain seq x y z
N MET A 1 21.45 18.15 7.97
CA MET A 1 20.70 17.36 8.98
C MET A 1 20.71 15.92 8.54
N SER A 2 21.47 15.12 9.25
CA SER A 2 21.88 13.78 8.85
C SER A 2 20.84 12.73 9.24
N HIS A 3 20.72 11.70 8.39
CA HIS A 3 19.84 10.52 8.42
C HIS A 3 19.64 9.82 9.80
N TRP A 4 20.44 10.13 10.82
CA TRP A 4 20.36 9.58 12.17
C TRP A 4 19.64 10.47 13.19
N GLU A 5 19.42 11.76 12.92
CA GLU A 5 18.78 12.71 13.86
C GLU A 5 17.25 12.61 13.86
N THR A 6 16.67 12.05 12.78
CA THR A 6 15.22 11.95 12.54
C THR A 6 14.74 10.51 12.36
N THR A 7 15.35 9.53 13.02
CA THR A 7 14.76 8.18 13.17
C THR A 7 13.60 8.20 14.19
N THR A 8 12.68 9.15 13.99
CA THR A 8 11.27 9.16 14.41
C THR A 8 11.02 8.78 15.87
N SER A 9 10.86 9.79 16.73
CA SER A 9 10.60 9.71 18.18
C SER A 9 9.84 8.45 18.64
N ALA A 10 8.74 8.07 17.98
CA ALA A 10 7.98 6.86 18.30
C ALA A 10 8.77 5.54 18.20
N ARG A 11 9.64 5.38 17.20
CA ARG A 11 10.52 4.20 17.06
C ARG A 11 11.59 4.16 18.14
N ALA A 12 12.22 5.30 18.41
CA ALA A 12 13.20 5.40 19.49
C ALA A 12 12.53 5.07 20.85
N MET A 13 11.35 5.64 21.12
CA MET A 13 10.54 5.32 22.30
C MET A 13 10.22 3.83 22.39
N ALA A 14 9.85 3.19 21.27
CA ALA A 14 9.53 1.76 21.25
C ALA A 14 10.73 0.91 21.68
N ILE A 15 11.92 1.19 21.13
CA ILE A 15 13.15 0.45 21.45
C ILE A 15 13.53 0.64 22.92
N VAL A 16 13.52 1.88 23.40
CA VAL A 16 13.87 2.20 24.79
C VAL A 16 12.88 1.55 25.77
N TYR A 17 11.58 1.66 25.49
CA TYR A 17 10.55 1.05 26.32
C TYR A 17 10.66 -0.47 26.33
N GLU A 18 10.88 -1.09 25.17
CA GLU A 18 11.05 -2.55 25.08
C GLU A 18 12.20 -3.07 25.94
N GLN A 19 13.30 -2.31 26.04
CA GLN A 19 14.47 -2.66 26.86
C GLN A 19 14.28 -2.35 28.35
N HIS A 20 13.52 -1.31 28.70
CA HIS A 20 13.46 -0.77 30.06
C HIS A 20 12.06 -0.71 30.68
N TYR A 21 11.07 -1.45 30.14
CA TYR A 21 9.67 -1.37 30.59
C TYR A 21 9.49 -1.62 32.10
N LYS A 22 10.31 -2.48 32.72
CA LYS A 22 10.25 -2.74 34.17
C LYS A 22 10.65 -1.54 35.03
N THR A 23 11.55 -0.70 34.53
CA THR A 23 12.04 0.49 35.23
C THR A 23 11.14 1.69 34.95
N VAL A 24 10.64 1.81 33.71
CA VAL A 24 9.74 2.89 33.32
C VAL A 24 8.34 2.68 33.91
N GLY A 25 7.88 1.43 33.95
CA GLY A 25 6.54 1.07 34.40
C GLY A 25 5.45 1.44 33.38
N PRO A 26 4.19 1.55 33.82
CA PRO A 26 3.06 1.80 32.94
C PRO A 26 3.12 3.17 32.27
N PHE A 27 2.70 3.21 31.00
CA PHE A 27 2.69 4.40 30.17
C PHE A 27 1.28 5.01 30.12
N SER A 28 1.12 6.17 30.76
CA SER A 28 -0.17 6.88 30.87
C SER A 28 -0.78 7.27 29.52
N GLY A 29 0.05 7.47 28.48
CA GLY A 29 -0.39 7.86 27.15
C GLY A 29 -0.90 6.72 26.26
N THR A 30 -1.03 5.48 26.77
CA THR A 30 -1.42 4.31 25.95
C THR A 30 -2.78 4.49 25.26
N ALA A 31 -3.76 5.05 25.97
CA ALA A 31 -5.06 5.41 25.43
C ALA A 31 -4.95 6.45 24.30
N HIS A 32 -4.12 7.47 24.48
CA HIS A 32 -3.91 8.52 23.49
C HIS A 32 -3.24 7.99 22.22
N ILE A 33 -2.24 7.10 22.35
CA ILE A 33 -1.59 6.45 21.21
C ILE A 33 -2.60 5.63 20.40
N THR A 34 -3.53 4.96 21.08
CA THR A 34 -4.59 4.17 20.42
C THR A 34 -5.53 5.06 19.61
N PHE A 35 -5.98 6.17 20.21
CA PHE A 35 -6.79 7.15 19.50
C PHE A 35 -6.05 7.77 18.31
N LEU A 36 -4.77 8.09 18.50
CA LEU A 36 -3.93 8.63 17.43
C LEU A 36 -3.75 7.61 16.31
N LEU A 37 -3.62 6.33 16.64
CA LEU A 37 -3.55 5.24 15.66
C LEU A 37 -4.84 5.11 14.83
N ASP A 38 -6.03 5.24 15.45
CA ASP A 38 -7.34 5.21 14.79
C ASP A 38 -7.51 6.35 13.78
N ARG A 39 -6.96 7.53 14.09
CA ARG A 39 -7.09 8.75 13.26
C ARG A 39 -5.97 8.93 12.24
N THR A 40 -4.98 8.05 12.21
CA THR A 40 -3.81 8.23 11.33
C THR A 40 -4.01 7.61 9.95
N ASP A 41 -4.08 8.47 8.93
CA ASP A 41 -4.09 8.05 7.52
C ASP A 41 -2.68 7.71 7.00
N ASP A 42 -1.65 8.40 7.51
CA ASP A 42 -0.26 8.20 7.08
C ASP A 42 0.24 6.78 7.41
N ARG A 43 0.55 6.00 6.38
CA ARG A 43 1.01 4.61 6.51
C ARG A 43 2.32 4.48 7.30
N SER A 44 3.24 5.43 7.12
CA SER A 44 4.55 5.39 7.78
C SER A 44 4.42 5.67 9.28
N LEU A 45 3.60 6.66 9.64
CA LEU A 45 3.28 6.99 11.02
C LEU A 45 2.50 5.85 11.69
N ARG A 46 1.48 5.32 11.02
CA ARG A 46 0.71 4.15 11.49
C ARG A 46 1.61 2.97 11.81
N HIS A 47 2.56 2.64 10.94
CA HIS A 47 3.52 1.55 11.19
C HIS A 47 4.41 1.82 12.41
N ARG A 48 4.88 3.06 12.60
CA ARG A 48 5.71 3.44 13.76
C ARG A 48 4.92 3.41 15.06
N LEU A 49 3.65 3.81 15.04
CA LEU A 49 2.75 3.74 16.20
C LEU A 49 2.40 2.31 16.56
N LEU A 50 2.14 1.44 15.57
CA LEU A 50 1.96 0.00 15.81
C LEU A 50 3.22 -0.63 16.44
N PHE A 51 4.40 -0.20 15.99
CA PHE A 51 5.67 -0.66 16.56
C PHE A 51 5.84 -0.20 18.01
N LEU A 52 5.50 1.05 18.33
CA LEU A 52 5.48 1.56 19.70
C LEU A 52 4.44 0.83 20.57
N LEU A 53 3.24 0.65 20.06
CA LEU A 53 2.15 -0.03 20.75
C LEU A 53 2.54 -1.45 21.14
N ARG A 54 3.19 -2.19 20.23
CA ARG A 54 3.74 -3.52 20.52
C ARG A 54 4.72 -3.50 21.70
N ALA A 55 5.58 -2.49 21.81
CA ALA A 55 6.49 -2.36 22.94
C ALA A 55 5.74 -2.07 24.25
N LEU A 56 4.71 -1.22 24.21
CA LEU A 56 3.88 -0.90 25.37
C LEU A 56 3.14 -2.12 25.94
N MET A 57 2.76 -3.09 25.10
CA MET A 57 2.09 -4.33 25.53
C MET A 57 2.94 -5.24 26.43
N LYS A 58 4.22 -4.92 26.68
CA LYS A 58 5.08 -5.65 27.64
C LYS A 58 4.62 -5.50 29.09
N ASP A 59 3.89 -4.42 29.41
CA ASP A 59 3.34 -4.15 30.74
C ASP A 59 1.83 -4.37 30.78
N LEU A 60 1.34 -5.11 31.78
CA LEU A 60 -0.07 -5.51 31.87
C LEU A 60 -1.02 -4.31 32.04
N ALA A 61 -0.61 -3.26 32.76
CA ALA A 61 -1.47 -2.10 32.98
C ALA A 61 -1.65 -1.29 31.69
N ASN A 62 -0.68 -1.32 30.77
CA ASN A 62 -0.86 -0.75 29.44
C ASN A 62 -1.84 -1.57 28.60
N VAL A 63 -1.79 -2.91 28.70
CA VAL A 63 -2.74 -3.79 28.01
C VAL A 63 -4.16 -3.52 28.51
N GLU A 64 -4.33 -3.38 29.83
CA GLU A 64 -5.63 -3.03 30.42
C GLU A 64 -6.13 -1.67 29.92
N ALA A 65 -5.29 -0.64 29.96
CA ALA A 65 -5.62 0.69 29.44
C ALA A 65 -5.97 0.68 27.93
N TYR A 66 -5.29 -0.15 27.15
CA TYR A 66 -5.58 -0.35 25.73
C TYR A 66 -6.97 -0.98 25.52
N VAL A 67 -7.27 -2.06 26.24
CA VAL A 67 -8.54 -2.78 26.13
C VAL A 67 -9.71 -1.93 26.61
N LEU A 68 -9.55 -1.16 27.70
CA LEU A 68 -10.58 -0.28 28.26
C LEU A 68 -11.06 0.80 27.28
N VAL A 69 -10.21 1.21 26.33
CA VAL A 69 -10.55 2.21 25.31
C VAL A 69 -11.25 1.56 24.09
N GLY A 70 -11.53 0.25 24.12
CA GLY A 70 -12.19 -0.46 23.03
C GLY A 70 -11.26 -0.77 21.84
N ALA A 71 -9.95 -0.73 22.08
CA ALA A 71 -8.93 -0.84 21.03
C ALA A 71 -8.87 -2.22 20.33
N CYS A 72 -9.52 -3.24 20.89
CA CYS A 72 -9.68 -4.54 20.25
C CYS A 72 -10.40 -4.42 18.89
N VAL A 73 -11.41 -3.56 18.79
CA VAL A 73 -12.15 -3.34 17.54
C VAL A 73 -11.24 -2.69 16.49
N LEU A 74 -10.45 -1.69 16.89
CA LEU A 74 -9.43 -1.08 16.04
C LEU A 74 -8.41 -2.10 15.54
N ALA A 75 -7.90 -2.98 16.42
CA ALA A 75 -6.93 -4.00 16.04
C ALA A 75 -7.51 -4.98 15.01
N VAL A 76 -8.76 -5.43 15.18
CA VAL A 76 -9.45 -6.29 14.22
C VAL A 76 -9.62 -5.58 12.88
N ASN A 77 -10.08 -4.32 12.88
CA ASN A 77 -10.23 -3.54 11.65
C ASN A 77 -8.90 -3.39 10.91
N LEU A 78 -7.82 -3.07 11.62
CA LEU A 78 -6.49 -2.97 11.03
C LEU A 78 -6.01 -4.29 10.42
N LEU A 79 -6.29 -5.44 11.05
CA LEU A 79 -5.94 -6.75 10.50
C LEU A 79 -6.66 -7.04 9.18
N THR A 80 -7.93 -6.65 9.05
CA THR A 80 -8.69 -6.85 7.81
C THR A 80 -8.13 -6.03 6.64
N VAL A 81 -7.67 -4.81 6.88
CA VAL A 81 -7.14 -3.91 5.85
C VAL A 81 -5.73 -4.31 5.38
N VAL A 82 -4.96 -5.04 6.20
CA VAL A 82 -3.58 -5.46 5.84
C VAL A 82 -3.57 -6.43 4.65
N HIS A 83 -4.59 -7.27 4.49
CA HIS A 83 -4.67 -8.22 3.37
C HIS A 83 -5.06 -7.54 2.06
N GLU A 84 -5.96 -6.55 2.11
CA GLU A 84 -6.50 -5.85 0.94
C GLU A 84 -5.42 -5.15 0.10
N ALA A 85 -4.35 -4.65 0.74
CA ALA A 85 -3.24 -3.99 0.04
C ALA A 85 -2.23 -4.97 -0.58
N SER A 86 -2.18 -6.23 -0.12
CA SER A 86 -1.24 -7.24 -0.64
C SER A 86 -1.78 -7.96 -1.87
N GLU A 87 -3.10 -8.06 -2.02
CA GLU A 87 -3.74 -8.71 -3.16
C GLU A 87 -3.85 -7.82 -4.40
N ARG A 88 -3.68 -6.50 -4.24
CA ARG A 88 -3.35 -5.64 -5.37
C ARG A 88 -1.90 -5.91 -5.74
N THR A 89 -1.68 -6.96 -6.52
CA THR A 89 -0.65 -6.89 -7.54
C THR A 89 -0.88 -5.55 -8.23
N ALA A 90 0.02 -4.60 -7.99
CA ALA A 90 0.27 -3.57 -8.98
C ALA A 90 0.79 -4.38 -10.17
N ILE A 91 -0.13 -4.95 -10.95
CA ILE A 91 0.11 -5.25 -12.33
C ILE A 91 0.58 -3.89 -12.80
N PRO A 92 1.89 -3.67 -13.07
CA PRO A 92 2.24 -2.48 -13.81
C PRO A 92 1.28 -2.52 -14.98
N LEU A 93 0.62 -1.42 -15.31
CA LEU A 93 0.04 -1.34 -16.63
C LEU A 93 1.25 -1.57 -17.56
N GLN A 94 1.55 -2.84 -17.88
CA GLN A 94 2.06 -3.27 -19.14
C GLN A 94 0.90 -2.96 -20.06
N SER A 95 0.72 -1.66 -20.28
CA SER A 95 0.31 -1.13 -21.54
C SER A 95 0.98 -2.03 -22.56
N ASN A 96 0.15 -2.64 -23.40
CA ASN A 96 0.50 -3.32 -24.65
C ASN A 96 1.24 -2.36 -25.61
N LEU A 97 2.23 -1.65 -25.11
CA LEU A 97 2.95 -0.53 -25.70
C LEU A 97 4.19 -1.00 -26.43
N ILE A 98 4.48 -2.31 -26.40
CA ILE A 98 5.58 -2.92 -27.16
C ILE A 98 5.16 -3.29 -28.60
N ALA A 99 3.88 -3.47 -28.92
CA ALA A 99 3.49 -4.07 -30.21
C ALA A 99 2.96 -3.08 -31.30
N ALA A 100 2.56 -1.86 -30.96
CA ALA A 100 1.79 -1.03 -31.91
C ALA A 100 2.61 -0.09 -32.81
N MET A 101 3.88 0.22 -32.51
CA MET A 101 4.61 1.26 -33.27
C MET A 101 5.98 0.83 -33.85
N ALA A 102 6.55 -0.31 -33.44
CA ALA A 102 7.89 -0.68 -33.89
C ALA A 102 7.91 -1.67 -35.08
N PHE A 103 6.75 -2.16 -35.51
CA PHE A 103 6.62 -3.06 -36.67
C PHE A 103 5.34 -2.72 -37.46
N MET A 104 5.14 -1.45 -37.78
CA MET A 104 4.14 -1.09 -38.79
C MET A 104 4.76 -1.35 -40.17
N GLU A 105 4.75 -2.62 -40.56
CA GLU A 105 4.87 -2.99 -41.97
C GLU A 105 3.73 -2.26 -42.70
N PRO A 106 3.98 -1.59 -43.85
CA PRO A 106 2.93 -0.86 -44.54
C PRO A 106 1.74 -1.79 -44.77
N LEU A 107 0.54 -1.34 -44.38
CA LEU A 107 -0.70 -2.09 -44.56
C LEU A 107 -0.76 -2.59 -46.01
N LYS A 108 -0.62 -3.90 -46.21
CA LYS A 108 -0.72 -4.53 -47.52
C LYS A 108 -2.18 -4.52 -47.94
N GLU A 109 -2.59 -3.44 -48.61
CA GLU A 109 -3.88 -3.35 -49.27
C GLU A 109 -3.95 -4.42 -50.36
N TRP A 110 -4.96 -5.28 -50.30
CA TRP A 110 -5.15 -6.35 -51.29
C TRP A 110 -5.66 -5.74 -52.59
N MET A 111 -4.76 -5.52 -53.55
CA MET A 111 -5.10 -5.10 -54.91
C MET A 111 -5.41 -6.34 -55.75
N TYR A 112 -6.62 -6.42 -56.33
CA TYR A 112 -6.94 -7.44 -57.33
C TYR A 112 -6.55 -6.91 -58.72
N ILE A 113 -5.75 -7.67 -59.46
CA ILE A 113 -5.35 -7.32 -60.82
C ILE A 113 -6.29 -8.06 -61.77
N ASP A 114 -7.15 -7.33 -62.49
CA ASP A 114 -7.86 -7.87 -63.65
C ASP A 114 -7.20 -7.39 -64.93
N LYS A 115 -6.83 -8.34 -65.80
CA LYS A 115 -6.29 -8.12 -67.16
C LYS A 115 -5.23 -7.01 -67.30
N GLY A 116 -4.32 -6.93 -66.32
CA GLY A 116 -3.13 -6.07 -66.39
C GLY A 116 -3.33 -4.60 -66.02
N ALA A 117 -4.50 -4.18 -65.52
CA ALA A 117 -4.72 -2.84 -64.98
C ALA A 117 -5.03 -2.88 -63.47
N GLN A 118 -4.42 -1.98 -62.70
CA GLN A 118 -4.71 -1.81 -61.27
C GLN A 118 -6.07 -1.11 -61.11
N ILE A 119 -7.05 -1.82 -60.55
CA ILE A 119 -8.35 -1.25 -60.19
C ILE A 119 -8.43 -1.27 -58.65
N GLY A 120 -8.72 -0.11 -58.07
CA GLY A 120 -8.82 0.10 -56.62
C GLY A 120 -9.94 -0.72 -55.96
N PRO A 121 -10.05 -0.66 -54.63
CA PRO A 121 -10.90 -1.55 -53.84
C PRO A 121 -12.37 -1.45 -54.25
N VAL A 122 -12.95 -2.58 -54.69
CA VAL A 122 -14.35 -2.66 -55.08
C VAL A 122 -15.21 -2.93 -53.86
N GLU A 123 -16.06 -1.97 -53.48
CA GLU A 123 -17.15 -2.24 -52.55
C GLU A 123 -18.16 -3.19 -53.21
N LYS A 124 -18.11 -4.48 -52.87
CA LYS A 124 -19.27 -5.34 -53.09
C LYS A 124 -20.35 -4.95 -52.09
N ARG A 125 -21.36 -4.23 -52.56
CA ARG A 125 -22.64 -4.14 -51.83
C ARG A 125 -23.25 -5.54 -51.79
N CYS A 126 -23.18 -6.17 -50.63
CA CYS A 126 -23.94 -7.37 -50.35
C CYS A 126 -25.43 -7.01 -50.35
N TYR A 127 -26.22 -7.69 -51.18
CA TYR A 127 -27.68 -7.72 -51.11
C TYR A 127 -28.13 -8.64 -49.98
#